data_AF-A0A6G2KVF5-F1
#
_entry.id   AF-A0A6G2KVF5-F1
#
_cell.length_a   1.000
_cell.length_b   1.000
_cell.length_c   1.000
_cell.angle_alpha   90.00
_cell.angle_beta   90.00
_cell.angle_gamma   90.00
#
_symmetry.space_group_name_H-M   'P 1'
#
loop_
_entity.id
_entity.type
_entity.pdbx_description
1 polymer ?
#
loop_
_entity_poly.entity_id
_entity_poly.type
_entity_poly.pdbx_seq_one_letter_code
_entity_poly.pdbx_strand_id
1 'polypeptide(L)'
;MKLLYSHSFDHTPRVLIVPNPDSYDSVKKHIAPVQEGISLLTAMLEREYSYGDWNMEFEVVTPGDRASFEPDIIVNLDSRQDDDGCGEDYAGWAIPSVKKPVQTVVCSLGLADINIRSTTMHEIIHAMGVGHTFNIRGDILCSKEKGYGYTCPPGPHHDKSRVPSELNLAAVAAVYGTDGFQNPNNNITDGEKFTLNDNHGSEPTILELEQNVVEEYHIGSISTDVHQYKEGEVILVDGIYMGEYEEYLSLYLTDQYGDVVGVMPVPPGAMIEGFFPGVYLAGTYTVWLYDEHDWAEGNSFKISGVGDAAIYADEIWYSPGDTIYLEGFYREAYDGWSELVVVDPFWNVIEHVDIRVVGDFFGEYVGGYDINGRYLVLLHDDSGNLAASTAFYVLFEP
;
A
#
# COMPACT_ATOMS: atom_id res chain seq x y z
N MET A 1 -18.17 -2.01 13.09
CA MET A 1 -18.39 -0.79 12.28
C MET A 1 -19.83 -0.35 12.40
N LYS A 2 -20.18 0.87 11.99
CA LYS A 2 -21.58 1.31 11.85
C LYS A 2 -21.91 1.54 10.38
N LEU A 3 -23.10 1.17 9.92
CA LEU A 3 -23.66 1.65 8.67
C LEU A 3 -24.61 2.81 8.97
N LEU A 4 -24.59 3.85 8.14
CA LEU A 4 -25.30 5.11 8.41
C LEU A 4 -26.43 5.32 7.40
N TYR A 5 -26.13 5.20 6.12
CA TYR A 5 -27.08 5.37 5.02
C TYR A 5 -26.53 4.77 3.72
N SER A 6 -27.37 4.74 2.70
CA SER A 6 -26.97 4.51 1.31
C SER A 6 -27.48 5.66 0.43
N HIS A 7 -26.76 5.95 -0.64
CA HIS A 7 -27.20 6.90 -1.66
C HIS A 7 -27.76 6.17 -2.87
N SER A 8 -28.85 6.69 -3.43
CA SER A 8 -29.23 6.34 -4.80
C SER A 8 -28.40 7.14 -5.79
N PHE A 9 -27.71 6.43 -6.67
CA PHE A 9 -26.98 6.98 -7.80
C PHE A 9 -27.72 6.59 -9.08
N ASP A 10 -28.20 7.58 -9.82
CA ASP A 10 -28.85 7.41 -11.13
C ASP A 10 -27.84 7.44 -12.29
N HIS A 11 -26.57 7.57 -11.96
CA HIS A 11 -25.40 7.53 -12.82
C HIS A 11 -24.20 7.02 -12.01
N THR A 12 -23.08 6.73 -12.66
CA THR A 12 -21.80 6.48 -11.97
C THR A 12 -21.52 7.61 -10.96
N PRO A 13 -21.19 7.31 -9.69
CA PRO A 13 -20.96 8.35 -8.70
C PRO A 13 -19.91 9.35 -9.14
N ARG A 14 -20.19 10.63 -8.88
CA ARG A 14 -19.37 11.75 -9.34
C ARG A 14 -18.71 12.48 -8.18
N VAL A 15 -17.38 12.46 -8.15
CA VAL A 15 -16.55 13.08 -7.11
C VAL A 15 -15.91 14.36 -7.65
N LEU A 16 -16.22 15.50 -7.04
CA LEU A 16 -15.56 16.76 -7.35
C LEU A 16 -14.41 17.01 -6.39
N ILE A 17 -13.19 17.16 -6.90
CA ILE A 17 -12.02 17.56 -6.12
C ILE A 17 -11.91 19.08 -6.22
N VAL A 18 -11.99 19.75 -5.08
CA VAL A 18 -11.96 21.21 -4.97
C VAL A 18 -10.75 21.61 -4.11
N PRO A 19 -9.60 21.93 -4.75
CA PRO A 19 -8.47 22.51 -4.04
C PRO A 19 -8.84 23.90 -3.52
N ASN A 20 -8.50 24.19 -2.27
CA ASN A 20 -8.83 25.45 -1.64
C ASN A 20 -8.31 26.63 -2.50
N PRO A 21 -9.19 27.55 -2.97
CA PRO A 21 -8.79 28.64 -3.86
C PRO A 21 -7.86 29.65 -3.19
N ASP A 22 -7.98 29.87 -1.88
CA ASP A 22 -7.17 30.83 -1.13
C ASP A 22 -5.72 30.35 -0.95
N SER A 23 -5.50 29.04 -1.06
CA SER A 23 -4.20 28.39 -0.90
C SER A 23 -3.82 27.46 -2.05
N TYR A 24 -4.42 27.69 -3.23
CA TYR A 24 -4.35 26.80 -4.38
C TYR A 24 -2.92 26.38 -4.73
N ASP A 25 -1.97 27.32 -4.75
CA ASP A 25 -0.57 27.04 -5.09
C ASP A 25 0.12 26.07 -4.12
N SER A 26 -0.32 26.05 -2.87
CA SER A 26 0.21 25.16 -1.83
C SER A 26 -0.40 23.77 -1.90
N VAL A 27 -1.71 23.69 -2.21
CA VAL A 27 -2.45 22.42 -2.22
C VAL A 27 -2.42 21.70 -3.55
N LYS A 28 -2.21 22.40 -4.68
CA LYS A 28 -2.29 21.81 -6.03
C LYS A 28 -1.35 20.62 -6.25
N LYS A 29 -0.21 20.59 -5.56
CA LYS A 29 0.74 19.48 -5.64
C LYS A 29 0.20 18.17 -5.04
N HIS A 30 -0.85 18.25 -4.22
CA HIS A 30 -1.50 17.12 -3.57
C HIS A 30 -2.80 16.67 -4.24
N ILE A 31 -3.13 17.24 -5.41
CA ILE A 31 -4.28 16.80 -6.22
C ILE A 31 -4.12 15.33 -6.66
N ALA A 32 -2.93 14.96 -7.14
CA ALA A 32 -2.65 13.60 -7.60
C ALA A 32 -2.86 12.54 -6.48
N PRO A 33 -2.32 12.71 -5.26
CA PRO A 33 -2.62 11.82 -4.13
C PRO A 33 -4.11 11.65 -3.80
N VAL A 34 -4.94 12.68 -3.99
CA VAL A 34 -6.40 12.58 -3.82
C VAL A 34 -7.00 11.71 -4.94
N GLN A 35 -6.61 11.93 -6.19
CA GLN A 35 -7.06 11.13 -7.33
C GLN A 35 -6.64 9.65 -7.18
N GLU A 36 -5.43 9.40 -6.71
CA GLU A 36 -4.93 8.07 -6.37
C GLU A 36 -5.79 7.41 -5.28
N GLY A 37 -6.24 8.16 -4.27
CA GLY A 37 -7.08 7.62 -3.21
C GLY A 37 -8.44 7.17 -3.73
N ILE A 38 -9.10 7.97 -4.56
CA ILE A 38 -10.36 7.60 -5.21
C ILE A 38 -10.17 6.33 -6.04
N SER A 39 -9.15 6.34 -6.91
CA SER A 39 -8.88 5.24 -7.84
C SER A 39 -8.52 3.94 -7.11
N LEU A 40 -7.74 4.03 -6.02
CA LEU A 40 -7.36 2.88 -5.22
C LEU A 40 -8.56 2.27 -4.48
N LEU A 41 -9.47 3.09 -3.93
CA LEU A 41 -10.69 2.59 -3.32
C LEU A 41 -11.60 1.90 -4.34
N THR A 42 -11.80 2.51 -5.52
CA THR A 42 -12.53 1.88 -6.63
C THR A 42 -11.94 0.52 -6.95
N ALA A 43 -10.63 0.45 -7.22
CA ALA A 43 -9.96 -0.80 -7.58
C ALA A 43 -10.09 -1.88 -6.49
N MET A 44 -10.03 -1.49 -5.21
CA MET A 44 -10.21 -2.43 -4.10
C MET A 44 -11.64 -2.98 -4.01
N LEU A 45 -12.66 -2.16 -4.29
CA LEU A 45 -14.06 -2.61 -4.32
C LEU A 45 -14.35 -3.50 -5.54
N GLU A 46 -13.86 -3.14 -6.72
CA GLU A 46 -13.98 -3.96 -7.93
C GLU A 46 -13.31 -5.32 -7.77
N ARG A 47 -12.17 -5.38 -7.08
CA ARG A 47 -11.50 -6.65 -6.79
C ARG A 47 -12.33 -7.54 -5.86
N GLU A 48 -12.82 -6.99 -4.74
CA GLU A 48 -13.52 -7.76 -3.72
C GLU A 48 -14.96 -8.14 -4.14
N TYR A 49 -15.58 -7.29 -4.96
CA TYR A 49 -16.98 -7.41 -5.39
C TYR A 49 -17.12 -7.22 -6.90
N SER A 50 -16.45 -8.10 -7.66
CA SER A 50 -16.26 -8.03 -9.12
C SER A 50 -17.54 -8.09 -9.97
N TYR A 51 -18.67 -8.46 -9.38
CA TYR A 51 -19.97 -8.44 -10.06
C TYR A 51 -20.56 -7.02 -10.18
N GLY A 52 -19.95 -6.04 -9.53
CA GLY A 52 -20.45 -4.68 -9.43
C GLY A 52 -19.67 -3.63 -10.19
N ASP A 53 -20.40 -2.64 -10.72
CA ASP A 53 -19.79 -1.40 -11.22
C ASP A 53 -19.54 -0.46 -10.04
N TRP A 54 -18.28 -0.44 -9.58
CA TRP A 54 -17.79 0.40 -8.49
C TRP A 54 -17.04 1.65 -8.99
N ASN A 55 -17.14 1.94 -10.28
CA ASN A 55 -16.45 3.05 -10.87
C ASN A 55 -16.91 4.38 -10.24
N MET A 56 -16.00 5.33 -10.12
CA MET A 56 -16.28 6.69 -9.70
C MET A 56 -15.67 7.66 -10.70
N GLU A 57 -16.50 8.51 -11.28
CA GLU A 57 -16.02 9.61 -12.12
C GLU A 57 -15.50 10.73 -11.20
N PHE A 58 -14.33 11.30 -11.51
CA PHE A 58 -13.85 12.46 -10.77
C PHE A 58 -13.31 13.57 -11.67
N GLU A 59 -13.52 14.81 -11.21
CA GLU A 59 -13.03 16.03 -11.85
C GLU A 59 -12.35 16.92 -10.82
N VAL A 60 -11.29 17.60 -11.22
CA VAL A 60 -10.64 18.63 -10.42
C VAL A 60 -11.10 20.00 -10.92
N VAL A 61 -11.67 20.82 -10.03
CA VAL A 61 -12.07 22.19 -10.37
C VAL A 61 -10.98 23.18 -9.97
N THR A 62 -10.50 23.92 -10.95
CA THR A 62 -9.52 24.99 -10.78
C THR A 62 -10.18 26.31 -10.36
N PRO A 63 -9.46 27.19 -9.65
CA PRO A 63 -10.02 28.47 -9.20
C PRO A 63 -10.56 29.31 -10.36
N GLY A 64 -11.86 29.63 -10.30
CA GLY A 64 -12.56 30.42 -11.32
C GLY A 64 -13.31 29.59 -12.37
N ASP A 65 -13.09 28.29 -12.42
CA ASP A 65 -13.81 27.38 -13.31
C ASP A 65 -15.08 26.82 -12.65
N ARG A 66 -15.95 26.21 -13.47
CA ARG A 66 -17.15 25.52 -13.02
C ARG A 66 -17.01 24.04 -13.31
N ALA A 67 -17.49 23.21 -12.39
CA ALA A 67 -17.57 21.77 -12.59
C ALA A 67 -18.32 21.44 -13.89
N SER A 68 -17.83 20.45 -14.63
CA SER A 68 -18.47 19.94 -15.85
C SER A 68 -19.71 19.09 -15.56
N PHE A 69 -19.84 18.58 -14.34
CA PHE A 69 -20.98 17.80 -13.86
C PHE A 69 -21.50 18.28 -12.49
N GLU A 70 -22.73 17.87 -12.14
CA GLU A 70 -23.26 17.97 -10.78
C GLU A 70 -22.68 16.83 -9.92
N PRO A 71 -21.97 17.12 -8.82
CA PRO A 71 -21.31 16.08 -8.04
C PRO A 71 -22.22 15.43 -7.00
N ASP A 72 -21.90 14.18 -6.68
CA ASP A 72 -22.48 13.45 -5.55
C ASP A 72 -21.65 13.59 -4.28
N ILE A 73 -20.33 13.72 -4.43
CA ILE A 73 -19.36 13.86 -3.35
C ILE A 73 -18.43 15.01 -3.72
N ILE A 74 -18.11 15.87 -2.75
CA ILE A 74 -17.13 16.94 -2.91
C ILE A 74 -16.00 16.70 -1.93
N VAL A 75 -14.79 16.52 -2.47
CA VAL A 75 -13.53 16.42 -1.73
C VAL A 75 -12.86 17.78 -1.72
N ASN A 76 -12.97 18.49 -0.60
CA ASN A 76 -12.31 19.77 -0.39
C ASN A 76 -10.87 19.52 0.08
N LEU A 77 -9.89 19.83 -0.78
CA LEU A 77 -8.48 19.71 -0.42
C LEU A 77 -8.01 21.02 0.23
N ASP A 78 -7.87 20.98 1.56
CA ASP A 78 -7.67 22.18 2.39
C ASP A 78 -6.27 22.23 3.02
N SER A 79 -5.81 23.45 3.24
CA SER A 79 -4.54 23.78 3.88
C SER A 79 -4.72 24.61 5.15
N ARG A 80 -5.95 25.02 5.50
CA ARG A 80 -6.18 25.93 6.62
C ARG A 80 -5.94 25.22 7.95
N GLN A 81 -4.93 25.67 8.67
CA GLN A 81 -4.81 25.41 10.11
C GLN A 81 -5.71 26.40 10.85
N ASP A 82 -7.02 26.26 10.73
CA ASP A 82 -7.95 26.94 11.64
C ASP A 82 -8.18 26.10 12.90
N ASP A 83 -8.61 26.77 13.97
CA ASP A 83 -8.68 26.29 15.36
C ASP A 83 -9.47 24.97 15.59
N ASP A 84 -10.07 24.38 14.54
CA ASP A 84 -10.82 23.10 14.55
C ASP A 84 -10.49 22.13 13.36
N GLY A 85 -9.63 22.48 12.39
CA GLY A 85 -9.81 21.97 11.01
C GLY A 85 -8.79 20.99 10.42
N CYS A 86 -7.52 21.37 10.27
CA CYS A 86 -6.55 20.57 9.53
C CYS A 86 -5.14 20.59 10.11
N GLY A 87 -4.59 19.41 10.38
CA GLY A 87 -3.18 19.21 10.76
C GLY A 87 -2.87 19.30 12.26
N GLU A 88 -3.77 19.85 13.08
CA GLU A 88 -3.62 19.85 14.55
C GLU A 88 -4.45 18.74 15.22
N ASP A 89 -5.73 18.57 14.86
CA ASP A 89 -6.63 17.60 15.50
C ASP A 89 -7.03 16.41 14.61
N TYR A 90 -7.10 16.59 13.28
CA TYR A 90 -7.51 15.57 12.32
C TYR A 90 -6.76 15.73 10.97
N ALA A 91 -6.63 14.64 10.23
CA ALA A 91 -6.06 14.62 8.87
C ALA A 91 -7.11 14.85 7.77
N GLY A 92 -8.40 14.81 8.13
CA GLY A 92 -9.56 15.00 7.27
C GLY A 92 -10.84 14.85 8.09
N TRP A 93 -11.98 15.15 7.45
CA TRP A 93 -13.30 14.83 7.99
C TRP A 93 -14.36 14.77 6.88
N ALA A 94 -15.37 13.94 7.08
CA ALA A 94 -16.61 13.92 6.32
C ALA A 94 -17.78 14.27 7.25
N ILE A 95 -18.81 14.93 6.72
CA ILE A 95 -20.10 15.02 7.40
C ILE A 95 -21.01 13.98 6.74
N PRO A 96 -21.23 12.81 7.37
CA PRO A 96 -22.16 11.83 6.86
C PRO A 96 -23.54 12.48 6.70
N SER A 97 -24.10 12.42 5.50
CA SER A 97 -25.33 13.11 5.14
C SER A 97 -26.07 12.33 4.07
N VAL A 98 -27.37 12.09 4.27
CA VAL A 98 -28.26 11.54 3.23
C VAL A 98 -28.51 12.51 2.07
N LYS A 99 -28.10 13.79 2.20
CA LYS A 99 -28.21 14.81 1.16
C LYS A 99 -26.89 14.93 0.38
N LYS A 100 -26.98 14.75 -0.94
CA LYS A 100 -25.90 15.00 -1.91
C LYS A 100 -25.84 16.50 -2.30
N PRO A 101 -24.66 17.06 -2.65
CA PRO A 101 -23.35 16.42 -2.54
C PRO A 101 -22.90 16.27 -1.08
N VAL A 102 -22.33 15.12 -0.74
CA VAL A 102 -21.71 14.91 0.56
C VAL A 102 -20.38 15.66 0.60
N GLN A 103 -20.15 16.41 1.67
CA GLN A 103 -18.94 17.21 1.84
C GLN A 103 -17.90 16.43 2.63
N THR A 104 -16.71 16.34 2.06
CA THR A 104 -15.51 15.83 2.73
C THR A 104 -14.39 16.86 2.66
N VAL A 105 -13.48 16.78 3.61
CA VAL A 105 -12.28 17.61 3.71
C VAL A 105 -11.07 16.70 3.87
N VAL A 106 -10.06 16.91 3.03
CA VAL A 106 -8.76 16.24 3.12
C VAL A 106 -7.70 17.30 3.38
N CYS A 107 -6.99 17.19 4.50
CA CYS A 107 -5.94 18.11 4.86
C CYS A 107 -4.64 17.74 4.12
N SER A 108 -3.90 18.74 3.64
CA SER A 108 -2.73 18.47 2.80
C SER A 108 -1.39 18.98 3.35
N LEU A 109 -1.38 20.03 4.17
CA LEU A 109 -0.11 20.64 4.62
C LEU A 109 0.59 19.80 5.67
N GLY A 110 1.89 19.57 5.47
CA GLY A 110 2.75 18.83 6.41
C GLY A 110 2.53 17.32 6.39
N LEU A 111 1.67 16.81 5.51
CA LEU A 111 1.41 15.38 5.35
C LEU A 111 2.15 14.85 4.12
N ALA A 112 2.70 13.63 4.26
CA ALA A 112 3.20 12.87 3.12
C ALA A 112 2.05 12.46 2.19
N ASP A 113 2.30 12.34 0.90
CA ASP A 113 1.29 12.03 -0.12
C ASP A 113 0.52 10.74 0.18
N ILE A 114 1.22 9.72 0.68
CA ILE A 114 0.65 8.47 1.16
C ILE A 114 -0.40 8.66 2.28
N ASN A 115 -0.28 9.69 3.13
CA ASN A 115 -1.31 10.03 4.12
C ASN A 115 -2.52 10.72 3.48
N ILE A 116 -2.29 11.60 2.51
CA ILE A 116 -3.36 12.32 1.79
C ILE A 116 -4.22 11.31 1.01
N ARG A 117 -3.57 10.34 0.37
CA ARG A 117 -4.24 9.21 -0.30
C ARG A 117 -5.10 8.39 0.67
N SER A 118 -4.51 7.97 1.79
CA SER A 118 -5.20 7.20 2.84
C SER A 118 -6.41 7.95 3.42
N THR A 119 -6.23 9.22 3.77
CA THR A 119 -7.32 10.08 4.24
C THR A 119 -8.42 10.21 3.18
N THR A 120 -8.05 10.37 1.91
CA THR A 120 -9.06 10.47 0.84
C THR A 120 -9.96 9.23 0.80
N MET A 121 -9.39 8.03 0.87
CA MET A 121 -10.17 6.79 0.95
C MET A 121 -11.06 6.76 2.20
N HIS A 122 -10.50 7.10 3.36
CA HIS A 122 -11.22 7.16 4.63
C HIS A 122 -12.47 8.04 4.54
N GLU A 123 -12.33 9.28 4.05
CA GLU A 123 -13.44 10.22 3.99
C GLU A 123 -14.46 9.88 2.90
N ILE A 124 -14.03 9.25 1.81
CA ILE A 124 -14.97 8.77 0.77
C ILE A 124 -15.82 7.62 1.30
N ILE A 125 -15.23 6.68 2.05
CA ILE A 125 -16.00 5.60 2.69
C ILE A 125 -17.04 6.19 3.66
N HIS A 126 -16.70 7.26 4.38
CA HIS A 126 -17.68 8.01 5.16
C HIS A 126 -18.76 8.69 4.31
N ALA A 127 -18.38 9.32 3.21
CA ALA A 127 -19.33 9.93 2.28
C ALA A 127 -20.30 8.90 1.69
N MET A 128 -19.83 7.68 1.47
CA MET A 128 -20.60 6.52 1.03
C MET A 128 -21.56 5.98 2.09
N GLY A 129 -21.51 6.45 3.34
CA GLY A 129 -22.45 6.09 4.39
C GLY A 129 -21.97 4.99 5.34
N VAL A 130 -20.67 4.70 5.36
CA VAL A 130 -20.04 3.80 6.33
C VAL A 130 -19.41 4.62 7.46
N GLY A 131 -19.64 4.25 8.72
CA GLY A 131 -19.07 4.92 9.89
C GLY A 131 -17.73 4.34 10.35
N HIS A 132 -17.17 4.90 11.43
CA HIS A 132 -15.90 4.42 11.98
C HIS A 132 -15.92 2.95 12.41
N THR A 133 -14.74 2.34 12.36
CA THR A 133 -14.50 1.01 12.92
C THR A 133 -14.28 1.10 14.42
N PHE A 134 -14.86 0.16 15.17
CA PHE A 134 -14.72 0.07 16.61
C PHE A 134 -13.97 -1.19 17.00
N ASN A 135 -13.04 -1.07 17.94
CA ASN A 135 -12.28 -2.18 18.53
C ASN A 135 -11.39 -2.98 17.55
N ILE A 136 -11.11 -2.45 16.35
CA ILE A 136 -10.15 -3.05 15.41
C ILE A 136 -8.94 -2.15 15.35
N ARG A 137 -7.79 -2.71 15.70
CA ARG A 137 -6.52 -1.99 15.81
C ARG A 137 -5.96 -1.74 14.41
N GLY A 138 -5.49 -0.52 14.17
CA GLY A 138 -4.84 -0.15 12.92
C GLY A 138 -5.76 -0.09 11.71
N ASP A 139 -7.08 -0.17 11.87
CA ASP A 139 -8.01 -0.02 10.74
C ASP A 139 -7.99 1.42 10.19
N ILE A 140 -8.12 1.58 8.86
CA ILE A 140 -8.12 2.90 8.24
C ILE A 140 -9.24 3.77 8.81
N LEU A 141 -10.42 3.19 9.09
CA LEU A 141 -11.59 3.90 9.65
C LEU A 141 -11.54 4.01 11.18
N CYS A 142 -10.41 3.73 11.83
CA CYS A 142 -10.23 4.18 13.21
C CYS A 142 -10.19 5.71 13.22
N SER A 143 -10.92 6.35 14.13
CA SER A 143 -10.86 7.81 14.29
C SER A 143 -11.17 8.23 15.72
N LYS A 144 -11.03 9.52 15.99
CA LYS A 144 -11.30 10.11 17.31
C LYS A 144 -12.71 10.68 17.32
N GLU A 145 -13.55 10.13 18.18
CA GLU A 145 -14.93 10.57 18.38
C GLU A 145 -15.02 11.59 19.51
N LYS A 146 -15.76 12.67 19.25
CA LYS A 146 -15.96 13.74 20.23
C LYS A 146 -16.66 13.20 21.48
N GLY A 147 -15.94 13.17 22.60
CA GLY A 147 -16.44 12.69 23.90
C GLY A 147 -16.29 11.18 24.15
N TYR A 148 -15.78 10.41 23.19
CA TYR A 148 -15.60 8.96 23.32
C TYR A 148 -14.14 8.50 23.13
N GLY A 149 -13.25 9.39 22.67
CA GLY A 149 -11.85 9.04 22.40
C GLY A 149 -11.70 8.31 21.06
N TYR A 150 -10.59 7.60 20.87
CA TYR A 150 -10.41 6.81 19.66
C TYR A 150 -11.38 5.62 19.61
N THR A 151 -11.90 5.31 18.43
CA THR A 151 -12.78 4.16 18.22
C THR A 151 -12.05 2.82 18.25
N CYS A 152 -10.73 2.82 18.11
CA CYS A 152 -9.88 1.63 18.17
C CYS A 152 -9.09 1.51 19.50
N PRO A 153 -8.62 0.29 19.87
CA PRO A 153 -7.88 0.06 21.10
C PRO A 153 -6.54 0.83 21.13
N PRO A 154 -6.05 1.26 22.30
CA PRO A 154 -4.78 1.96 22.42
C PRO A 154 -3.58 1.08 22.01
N GLY A 155 -2.62 1.64 21.27
CA GLY A 155 -1.38 0.99 20.83
C GLY A 155 -0.20 1.99 20.77
N PRO A 156 1.06 1.53 20.59
CA PRO A 156 2.26 2.34 20.76
C PRO A 156 2.32 3.61 19.90
N HIS A 157 1.74 3.58 18.70
CA HIS A 157 1.46 4.77 17.91
C HIS A 157 0.12 4.53 17.22
N HIS A 158 -0.66 5.59 16.97
CA HIS A 158 -1.96 5.52 16.33
C HIS A 158 -1.84 5.16 14.82
N ASP A 159 -1.07 4.13 14.50
CA ASP A 159 -0.72 3.70 13.16
C ASP A 159 -1.95 3.08 12.51
N LYS A 160 -2.70 3.93 11.81
CA LYS A 160 -3.77 3.49 10.92
C LYS A 160 -3.14 2.91 9.68
N SER A 161 -3.74 1.82 9.19
CA SER A 161 -3.47 1.29 7.86
C SER A 161 -3.62 2.40 6.84
N ARG A 162 -2.73 2.40 5.84
CA ARG A 162 -2.81 3.33 4.70
C ARG A 162 -3.92 2.92 3.73
N VAL A 163 -4.49 1.73 3.86
CA VAL A 163 -5.50 1.15 2.96
C VAL A 163 -6.69 0.54 3.74
N PRO A 164 -7.90 0.49 3.14
CA PRO A 164 -9.05 -0.21 3.70
C PRO A 164 -8.79 -1.70 3.99
N SER A 165 -9.30 -2.18 5.12
CA SER A 165 -9.42 -3.61 5.43
C SER A 165 -10.60 -4.24 4.69
N GLU A 166 -10.63 -5.57 4.62
CA GLU A 166 -11.76 -6.35 4.08
C GLU A 166 -13.09 -5.93 4.73
N LEU A 167 -13.10 -5.71 6.05
CA LEU A 167 -14.29 -5.25 6.76
C LEU A 167 -14.79 -3.88 6.26
N ASN A 168 -13.88 -2.98 5.86
CA ASN A 168 -14.27 -1.68 5.29
C ASN A 168 -14.95 -1.86 3.93
N LEU A 169 -14.37 -2.69 3.06
CA LEU A 169 -14.93 -2.97 1.73
C LEU A 169 -16.28 -3.69 1.85
N ALA A 170 -16.37 -4.68 2.75
CA ALA A 170 -17.60 -5.42 3.02
C ALA A 170 -18.71 -4.55 3.58
N ALA A 171 -18.38 -3.54 4.38
CA ALA A 171 -19.36 -2.57 4.82
C ALA A 171 -19.89 -1.71 3.66
N VAL A 172 -19.01 -1.31 2.72
CA VAL A 172 -19.44 -0.60 1.50
C VAL A 172 -20.34 -1.51 0.64
N ALA A 173 -19.99 -2.79 0.47
CA ALA A 173 -20.83 -3.77 -0.22
C ALA A 173 -22.15 -4.04 0.51
N ALA A 174 -22.19 -4.02 1.83
CA ALA A 174 -23.45 -4.12 2.58
C ALA A 174 -24.35 -2.88 2.36
N VAL A 175 -23.74 -1.72 2.06
CA VAL A 175 -24.45 -0.47 1.76
C VAL A 175 -24.97 -0.44 0.32
N TYR A 176 -24.20 -0.93 -0.65
CA TYR A 176 -24.52 -0.77 -2.08
C TYR A 176 -24.92 -2.05 -2.81
N GLY A 177 -24.68 -3.21 -2.22
CA GLY A 177 -24.76 -4.50 -2.88
C GLY A 177 -23.38 -4.95 -3.38
N THR A 178 -23.27 -6.20 -3.82
CA THR A 178 -22.08 -6.72 -4.51
C THR A 178 -22.10 -6.43 -6.01
N ASP A 179 -23.20 -5.86 -6.51
CA ASP A 179 -23.43 -5.42 -7.89
C ASP A 179 -23.11 -3.92 -8.09
N GLY A 180 -22.32 -3.35 -7.17
CA GLY A 180 -21.80 -2.00 -7.28
C GLY A 180 -22.80 -0.95 -6.83
N PHE A 181 -22.78 0.23 -7.43
CA PHE A 181 -23.64 1.34 -7.01
C PHE A 181 -25.08 1.27 -7.51
N GLN A 182 -25.45 0.21 -8.25
CA GLN A 182 -26.73 0.13 -8.95
C GLN A 182 -27.93 -0.02 -8.01
N ASN A 183 -27.80 -0.85 -6.96
CA ASN A 183 -28.91 -1.25 -6.10
C ASN A 183 -28.62 -0.99 -4.61
N PRO A 184 -28.53 0.29 -4.19
CA PRO A 184 -28.24 0.63 -2.81
C PRO A 184 -29.23 0.00 -1.83
N ASN A 185 -28.69 -0.50 -0.71
CA ASN A 185 -29.45 -1.03 0.39
C ASN A 185 -30.17 0.10 1.13
N ASN A 186 -31.39 0.40 0.69
CA ASN A 186 -32.23 1.45 1.29
C ASN A 186 -32.83 1.06 2.65
N ASN A 187 -32.54 -0.14 3.18
CA ASN A 187 -33.04 -0.61 4.46
C ASN A 187 -32.05 -0.36 5.62
N ILE A 188 -30.90 0.26 5.35
CA ILE A 188 -29.93 0.60 6.39
C ILE A 188 -30.57 1.49 7.43
N THR A 189 -30.53 1.03 8.68
CA THR A 189 -30.92 1.86 9.83
C THR A 189 -29.69 2.58 10.35
N ASP A 190 -29.76 3.92 10.46
CA ASP A 190 -28.64 4.73 10.96
C ASP A 190 -28.05 4.18 12.27
N GLY A 191 -26.75 3.91 12.23
CA GLY A 191 -26.00 3.39 13.36
C GLY A 191 -26.12 1.88 13.59
N GLU A 192 -26.73 1.13 12.67
CA GLU A 192 -26.72 -0.33 12.72
C GLU A 192 -25.29 -0.88 12.68
N LYS A 193 -25.07 -1.99 13.38
CA LYS A 193 -23.72 -2.54 13.55
C LYS A 193 -23.43 -3.53 12.45
N PHE A 194 -22.30 -3.33 11.78
CA PHE A 194 -21.71 -4.29 10.86
C PHE A 194 -20.44 -4.89 11.49
N THR A 195 -20.36 -6.21 11.50
CA THR A 195 -19.34 -7.00 12.21
C THR A 195 -18.68 -8.01 11.29
N LEU A 196 -17.55 -8.57 11.72
CA LEU A 196 -16.84 -9.62 10.96
C LEU A 196 -17.71 -10.86 10.70
N ASN A 197 -18.69 -11.16 11.57
CA ASN A 197 -19.60 -12.29 11.36
C ASN A 197 -20.61 -12.02 10.24
N ASP A 198 -20.93 -10.74 9.97
CA ASP A 198 -21.80 -10.36 8.87
C ASP A 198 -21.06 -10.49 7.52
N ASN A 199 -19.72 -10.40 7.54
CA ASN A 199 -18.84 -10.57 6.37
C ASN A 199 -18.70 -12.05 5.94
N HIS A 200 -18.62 -13.00 6.88
CA HIS A 200 -18.50 -14.44 6.58
C HIS A 200 -19.85 -15.18 6.44
N GLY A 201 -20.96 -14.45 6.23
CA GLY A 201 -22.33 -14.95 6.41
C GLY A 201 -23.11 -15.33 5.14
N SER A 202 -22.54 -15.21 3.95
CA SER A 202 -23.27 -15.50 2.70
C SER A 202 -22.44 -16.34 1.74
N GLU A 203 -22.71 -17.65 1.72
CA GLU A 203 -22.30 -18.55 0.63
C GLU A 203 -22.84 -18.00 -0.71
N PRO A 204 -22.00 -17.77 -1.73
CA PRO A 204 -22.50 -17.47 -3.06
C PRO A 204 -23.23 -18.71 -3.59
N THR A 205 -24.52 -18.56 -3.88
CA THR A 205 -25.34 -19.62 -4.44
C THR A 205 -24.89 -19.85 -5.88
N ILE A 206 -24.28 -21.02 -6.11
CA ILE A 206 -23.93 -21.57 -7.43
C ILE A 206 -25.22 -21.66 -8.26
N LEU A 207 -25.58 -20.63 -9.04
CA LEU A 207 -26.43 -20.79 -10.22
C LEU A 207 -26.56 -19.52 -11.09
N GLU A 208 -25.48 -18.86 -11.53
CA GLU A 208 -25.59 -17.90 -12.66
C GLU A 208 -24.27 -17.53 -13.39
N LEU A 209 -23.28 -18.43 -13.47
CA LEU A 209 -21.99 -18.16 -14.15
C LEU A 209 -21.61 -19.23 -15.18
N GLU A 210 -22.52 -19.53 -16.09
CA GLU A 210 -22.13 -20.09 -17.39
C GLU A 210 -22.56 -19.11 -18.48
N GLN A 211 -21.66 -18.20 -18.86
CA GLN A 211 -21.36 -17.76 -20.23
C GLN A 211 -20.88 -16.30 -20.28
N ASN A 212 -19.70 -16.12 -20.90
CA ASN A 212 -19.03 -14.86 -21.24
C ASN A 212 -18.31 -14.26 -20.03
N VAL A 213 -17.00 -14.05 -19.99
CA VAL A 213 -16.17 -13.27 -20.91
C VAL A 213 -14.71 -13.73 -20.78
N VAL A 214 -13.99 -13.81 -21.90
CA VAL A 214 -12.52 -13.89 -21.93
C VAL A 214 -12.02 -12.44 -21.95
N GLU A 215 -11.63 -11.93 -20.80
CA GLU A 215 -10.84 -10.69 -20.64
C GLU A 215 -9.63 -11.04 -19.78
N GLU A 216 -8.45 -10.55 -20.17
CA GLU A 216 -7.14 -10.89 -19.58
C GLU A 216 -7.16 -10.73 -18.05
N TYR A 217 -6.96 -11.83 -17.32
CA TYR A 217 -6.81 -11.85 -15.87
C TYR A 217 -5.52 -11.09 -15.52
N HIS A 218 -5.64 -9.90 -14.92
CA HIS A 218 -4.49 -9.21 -14.33
C HIS A 218 -4.39 -9.63 -12.86
N ILE A 219 -3.46 -10.54 -12.55
CA ILE A 219 -3.26 -11.08 -11.19
C ILE A 219 -2.60 -10.09 -10.22
N GLY A 220 -2.31 -8.87 -10.65
CA GLY A 220 -1.74 -7.83 -9.80
C GLY A 220 -1.02 -6.74 -10.56
N SER A 221 -0.39 -5.84 -9.80
CA SER A 221 0.56 -4.87 -10.32
C SER A 221 1.79 -4.84 -9.43
N ILE A 222 2.97 -4.79 -10.03
CA ILE A 222 4.24 -4.74 -9.32
C ILE A 222 5.13 -3.68 -9.96
N SER A 223 5.95 -3.03 -9.14
CA SER A 223 6.96 -2.10 -9.63
C SER A 223 8.20 -2.10 -8.75
N THR A 224 9.31 -1.71 -9.34
CA THR A 224 10.51 -1.35 -8.62
C THR A 224 10.44 0.10 -8.17
N ASP A 225 11.01 0.38 -7.00
CA ASP A 225 11.08 1.69 -6.37
C ASP A 225 11.97 2.69 -7.14
N VAL A 226 12.92 2.19 -7.93
CA VAL A 226 13.75 3.01 -8.82
C VAL A 226 13.87 2.44 -10.23
N HIS A 227 14.12 3.32 -11.21
CA HIS A 227 14.32 2.93 -12.61
C HIS A 227 15.77 2.55 -12.95
N GLN A 228 16.70 2.75 -12.02
CA GLN A 228 18.12 2.45 -12.22
C GLN A 228 18.80 2.03 -10.90
N TYR A 229 19.40 0.85 -10.90
CA TYR A 229 20.21 0.30 -9.81
C TYR A 229 21.69 0.21 -10.22
N LYS A 230 22.56 0.06 -9.23
CA LYS A 230 23.94 -0.36 -9.41
C LYS A 230 24.10 -1.85 -9.19
N GLU A 231 25.13 -2.45 -9.80
CA GLU A 231 25.50 -3.83 -9.49
C GLU A 231 25.81 -3.94 -7.98
N GLY A 232 25.22 -4.92 -7.30
CA GLY A 232 25.38 -5.14 -5.85
C GLY A 232 24.33 -4.44 -4.97
N GLU A 233 23.42 -3.64 -5.54
CA GLU A 233 22.25 -3.13 -4.82
C GLU A 233 21.11 -4.16 -4.84
N VAL A 234 20.41 -4.31 -3.71
CA VAL A 234 19.17 -5.08 -3.66
C VAL A 234 18.10 -4.39 -4.50
N ILE A 235 17.40 -5.18 -5.31
CA ILE A 235 16.26 -4.70 -6.09
C ILE A 235 15.03 -4.86 -5.21
N LEU A 236 14.39 -3.76 -4.82
CA LEU A 236 13.14 -3.80 -4.07
C LEU A 236 11.97 -3.79 -5.04
N VAL A 237 10.96 -4.60 -4.74
CA VAL A 237 9.75 -4.72 -5.54
C VAL A 237 8.58 -4.50 -4.60
N ASP A 238 7.75 -3.52 -4.93
CA ASP A 238 6.51 -3.27 -4.21
C ASP A 238 5.34 -3.41 -5.18
N GLY A 239 4.21 -3.93 -4.71
CA GLY A 239 3.07 -4.20 -5.56
C GLY A 239 1.83 -4.64 -4.82
N ILE A 240 0.80 -5.00 -5.59
CA ILE A 240 -0.49 -5.46 -5.13
C ILE A 240 -0.81 -6.75 -5.88
N TYR A 241 -1.08 -7.83 -5.13
CA TYR A 241 -1.62 -9.06 -5.69
C TYR A 241 -3.15 -8.95 -5.77
N MET A 242 -3.72 -9.33 -6.92
CA MET A 242 -5.15 -9.24 -7.26
C MET A 242 -5.76 -10.61 -7.61
N GLY A 243 -4.99 -11.70 -7.60
CA GLY A 243 -5.49 -13.06 -7.79
C GLY A 243 -6.24 -13.62 -6.57
N GLU A 244 -6.95 -14.74 -6.76
CA GLU A 244 -7.58 -15.48 -5.65
C GLU A 244 -6.46 -16.04 -4.74
N TYR A 245 -6.71 -16.07 -3.43
CA TYR A 245 -5.68 -16.33 -2.41
C TYR A 245 -5.14 -17.76 -2.53
N GLU A 246 -3.91 -17.92 -3.05
CA GLU A 246 -3.31 -19.23 -3.29
C GLU A 246 -1.99 -19.45 -2.53
N GLU A 247 -1.64 -20.72 -2.34
CA GLU A 247 -0.52 -21.15 -1.49
C GLU A 247 0.85 -20.72 -2.05
N TYR A 248 0.93 -20.26 -3.31
CA TYR A 248 2.19 -19.99 -4.01
C TYR A 248 2.15 -18.71 -4.86
N LEU A 249 2.59 -17.59 -4.28
CA LEU A 249 2.87 -16.34 -5.00
C LEU A 249 4.39 -16.15 -5.17
N SER A 250 4.85 -15.81 -6.36
CA SER A 250 6.29 -15.61 -6.62
C SER A 250 6.57 -14.44 -7.55
N LEU A 251 7.64 -13.71 -7.26
CA LEU A 251 8.24 -12.75 -8.16
C LEU A 251 9.31 -13.42 -9.00
N TYR A 252 9.39 -13.04 -10.28
CA TYR A 252 10.43 -13.45 -11.20
C TYR A 252 11.18 -12.23 -11.72
N LEU A 253 12.49 -12.37 -11.90
CA LEU A 253 13.33 -11.37 -12.52
C LEU A 253 13.86 -11.93 -13.83
N THR A 254 13.58 -11.25 -14.94
CA THR A 254 14.11 -11.62 -16.26
C THR A 254 15.11 -10.60 -16.76
N ASP A 255 16.16 -11.06 -17.42
CA ASP A 255 17.11 -10.19 -18.09
C ASP A 255 16.61 -9.68 -19.46
N GLN A 256 17.46 -8.93 -20.15
CA GLN A 256 17.16 -8.34 -21.47
C GLN A 256 16.94 -9.35 -22.60
N TYR A 257 17.29 -10.62 -22.37
CA TYR A 257 17.05 -11.72 -23.31
C TYR A 257 15.79 -12.52 -22.98
N GLY A 258 15.14 -12.20 -21.85
CA GLY A 258 13.96 -12.90 -21.34
C GLY A 258 14.31 -14.13 -20.50
N ASP A 259 15.58 -14.32 -20.14
CA ASP A 259 16.00 -15.43 -19.28
C ASP A 259 15.67 -15.11 -17.82
N VAL A 260 15.08 -16.07 -17.10
CA VAL A 260 14.82 -15.95 -15.65
C VAL A 260 16.15 -16.03 -14.89
N VAL A 261 16.49 -14.96 -14.18
CA VAL A 261 17.74 -14.83 -13.40
C VAL A 261 17.50 -14.76 -11.90
N GLY A 262 16.25 -14.57 -11.46
CA GLY A 262 15.86 -14.55 -10.06
C GLY A 262 14.42 -15.02 -9.87
N VAL A 263 14.18 -15.72 -8.77
CA VAL A 263 12.84 -16.14 -8.32
C VAL A 263 12.75 -15.88 -6.82
N MET A 264 11.68 -15.22 -6.39
CA MET A 264 11.46 -14.87 -4.99
C MET A 264 10.04 -15.26 -4.55
N PRO A 265 9.86 -16.21 -3.63
CA PRO A 265 8.55 -16.43 -3.02
C PRO A 265 8.17 -15.20 -2.19
N VAL A 266 6.92 -14.77 -2.30
CA VAL A 266 6.40 -13.63 -1.55
C VAL A 266 5.48 -14.15 -0.43
N PRO A 267 5.55 -13.60 0.79
CA PRO A 267 4.59 -13.92 1.83
C PRO A 267 3.15 -13.70 1.35
N PRO A 268 2.19 -14.56 1.75
CA PRO A 268 0.79 -14.38 1.39
C PRO A 268 0.27 -13.05 1.96
N GLY A 269 -0.30 -12.23 1.09
CA GLY A 269 -0.74 -10.88 1.44
C GLY A 269 -1.20 -10.10 0.21
N ALA A 270 -2.12 -9.16 0.42
CA ALA A 270 -2.61 -8.29 -0.65
C ALA A 270 -1.55 -7.28 -1.12
N MET A 271 -0.60 -6.92 -0.25
CA MET A 271 0.58 -6.14 -0.62
C MET A 271 1.76 -7.07 -0.84
N ILE A 272 2.39 -6.90 -1.99
CA ILE A 272 3.67 -7.50 -2.33
C ILE A 272 4.72 -6.52 -1.84
N GLU A 273 5.43 -6.90 -0.80
CA GLU A 273 6.74 -6.35 -0.51
C GLU A 273 7.70 -7.48 -0.81
N GLY A 274 8.49 -7.35 -1.85
CA GLY A 274 9.44 -8.34 -2.33
C GLY A 274 10.82 -7.74 -2.55
N PHE A 275 11.81 -8.60 -2.80
CA PHE A 275 13.14 -8.15 -3.18
C PHE A 275 13.91 -9.24 -3.93
N PHE A 276 14.91 -8.83 -4.72
CA PHE A 276 15.88 -9.74 -5.31
C PHE A 276 17.27 -9.44 -4.72
N PRO A 277 17.79 -10.30 -3.82
CA PRO A 277 19.17 -10.19 -3.37
C PRO A 277 20.08 -10.68 -4.52
N GLY A 278 21.27 -10.11 -4.69
CA GLY A 278 22.07 -10.51 -5.86
C GLY A 278 23.10 -9.53 -6.36
N VAL A 279 24.04 -10.06 -7.12
CA VAL A 279 24.82 -9.28 -8.10
C VAL A 279 24.31 -9.66 -9.47
N TYR A 280 23.59 -8.72 -10.08
CA TYR A 280 23.11 -8.82 -11.45
C TYR A 280 24.02 -8.00 -12.36
N LEU A 281 24.34 -8.54 -13.54
CA LEU A 281 25.20 -7.86 -14.49
C LEU A 281 24.53 -6.61 -15.06
N ALA A 282 25.32 -5.63 -15.49
CA ALA A 282 24.79 -4.47 -16.19
C ALA A 282 23.89 -4.88 -17.38
N GLY A 283 22.66 -4.35 -17.42
CA GLY A 283 21.64 -4.75 -18.37
C GLY A 283 20.27 -4.12 -18.08
N THR A 284 19.30 -4.42 -18.93
CA THR A 284 17.88 -4.12 -18.66
C THR A 284 17.21 -5.36 -18.12
N TYR A 285 16.37 -5.18 -17.10
CA TYR A 285 15.65 -6.24 -16.44
C TYR A 285 14.18 -5.87 -16.32
N THR A 286 13.32 -6.89 -16.20
CA THR A 286 11.89 -6.76 -15.95
C THR A 286 11.51 -7.68 -14.80
N VAL A 287 10.65 -7.19 -13.91
CA VAL A 287 10.05 -7.99 -12.84
C VAL A 287 8.68 -8.49 -13.26
N TRP A 288 8.36 -9.71 -12.84
CA TRP A 288 7.10 -10.37 -13.11
C TRP A 288 6.54 -10.90 -11.81
N LEU A 289 5.22 -10.86 -11.69
CA LEU A 289 4.47 -11.56 -10.68
C LEU A 289 3.87 -12.80 -11.31
N TYR A 290 3.88 -13.91 -10.58
CA TYR A 290 3.33 -15.17 -11.03
C TYR A 290 2.59 -15.86 -9.89
N ASP A 291 1.40 -16.37 -10.20
CA ASP A 291 0.67 -17.36 -9.41
C ASP A 291 0.52 -18.65 -10.24
N GLU A 292 -0.07 -19.72 -9.72
CA GLU A 292 -0.17 -20.99 -10.48
C GLU A 292 -1.04 -20.90 -11.75
N HIS A 293 -1.76 -19.79 -11.97
CA HIS A 293 -2.75 -19.59 -13.02
C HIS A 293 -2.35 -18.54 -14.09
N ASP A 294 -1.71 -17.43 -13.72
CA ASP A 294 -1.41 -16.31 -14.61
C ASP A 294 -0.14 -15.51 -14.21
N TRP A 295 0.18 -14.47 -14.98
CA TRP A 295 1.36 -13.61 -14.81
C TRP A 295 0.97 -12.13 -14.90
N ALA A 296 1.62 -11.27 -14.11
CA ALA A 296 1.55 -9.82 -14.28
C ALA A 296 2.96 -9.22 -14.50
N GLU A 297 3.08 -8.37 -15.51
CA GLU A 297 4.32 -7.67 -15.85
C GLU A 297 4.46 -6.39 -15.01
N GLY A 298 5.62 -6.18 -14.40
CA GLY A 298 6.00 -4.92 -13.78
C GLY A 298 6.80 -4.00 -14.70
N ASN A 299 7.39 -2.95 -14.15
CA ASN A 299 8.23 -2.06 -14.96
C ASN A 299 9.59 -2.68 -15.29
N SER A 300 10.15 -2.33 -16.44
CA SER A 300 11.57 -2.56 -16.70
C SER A 300 12.45 -1.50 -16.02
N PHE A 301 13.66 -1.88 -15.65
CA PHE A 301 14.68 -1.01 -15.05
C PHE A 301 16.07 -1.36 -15.57
N LYS A 302 17.06 -0.51 -15.26
CA LYS A 302 18.46 -0.72 -15.67
C LYS A 302 19.35 -0.99 -14.49
N ILE A 303 20.27 -1.94 -14.65
CA ILE A 303 21.40 -2.12 -13.77
C ILE A 303 22.64 -1.61 -14.50
N SER A 304 23.42 -0.78 -13.83
CA SER A 304 24.55 -0.08 -14.45
C SER A 304 25.69 0.15 -13.48
N GLY A 305 26.91 0.30 -14.02
CA GLY A 305 28.11 0.48 -13.22
C GLY A 305 28.88 -0.83 -13.07
N VAL A 306 29.89 -0.80 -12.21
CA VAL A 306 30.67 -1.97 -11.80
C VAL A 306 30.46 -2.07 -10.30
N GLY A 307 29.91 -3.19 -9.85
CA GLY A 307 29.72 -3.44 -8.42
C GLY A 307 31.05 -3.81 -7.81
N ASP A 308 31.46 -3.07 -6.79
CA ASP A 308 32.71 -3.31 -6.08
C ASP A 308 32.53 -4.31 -4.92
N ALA A 309 31.29 -4.56 -4.50
CA ALA A 309 30.96 -5.49 -3.44
C ALA A 309 29.58 -6.16 -3.62
N ALA A 310 29.36 -7.21 -2.84
CA ALA A 310 28.10 -7.92 -2.71
C ALA A 310 27.90 -8.40 -1.28
N ILE A 311 26.65 -8.50 -0.85
CA ILE A 311 26.28 -9.04 0.47
C ILE A 311 25.00 -9.85 0.35
N TYR A 312 24.91 -10.91 1.15
CA TYR A 312 23.82 -11.87 1.17
C TYR A 312 23.53 -12.27 2.60
N ALA A 313 22.25 -12.55 2.89
CA ALA A 313 21.88 -13.35 4.04
C ALA A 313 21.89 -14.83 3.63
N ASP A 314 22.23 -15.72 4.56
CA ASP A 314 22.30 -17.16 4.29
C ASP A 314 20.92 -17.77 3.99
N GLU A 315 19.88 -17.21 4.62
CA GLU A 315 18.48 -17.44 4.31
C GLU A 315 17.74 -16.13 4.00
N ILE A 316 16.56 -16.27 3.39
CA ILE A 316 15.67 -15.14 3.06
C ILE A 316 14.54 -14.95 4.09
N TRP A 317 14.26 -15.95 4.93
CA TRP A 317 13.16 -15.97 5.90
C TRP A 317 13.69 -16.43 7.25
N TYR A 318 13.44 -15.64 8.29
CA TYR A 318 13.85 -15.94 9.66
C TYR A 318 12.66 -15.85 10.60
N SER A 319 12.71 -16.61 11.69
CA SER A 319 11.79 -16.46 12.80
C SER A 319 12.23 -15.30 13.72
N PRO A 320 11.28 -14.65 14.43
CA PRO A 320 11.60 -13.67 15.45
C PRO A 320 12.61 -14.20 16.47
N GLY A 321 13.65 -13.40 16.70
CA GLY A 321 14.75 -13.74 17.62
C GLY A 321 15.86 -14.61 17.02
N ASP A 322 15.76 -15.01 15.75
CA ASP A 322 16.83 -15.76 15.09
C ASP A 322 18.12 -14.94 14.94
N THR A 323 19.22 -15.66 14.83
CA THR A 323 20.51 -15.10 14.43
C THR A 323 20.65 -15.24 12.92
N ILE A 324 20.89 -14.14 12.23
CA ILE A 324 21.06 -14.05 10.79
C ILE A 324 22.55 -14.06 10.47
N TYR A 325 22.96 -14.89 9.53
CA TYR A 325 24.35 -14.89 9.05
C TYR A 325 24.43 -14.13 7.72
N LEU A 326 25.33 -13.15 7.68
CA LEU A 326 25.59 -12.35 6.51
C LEU A 326 26.94 -12.75 5.93
N GLU A 327 26.97 -13.04 4.62
CA GLU A 327 28.18 -13.25 3.85
C GLU A 327 28.32 -12.16 2.81
N GLY A 328 29.53 -11.65 2.63
CA GLY A 328 29.79 -10.66 1.60
C GLY A 328 31.18 -10.76 1.03
N PHE A 329 31.35 -10.14 -0.14
CA PHE A 329 32.63 -10.10 -0.83
C PHE A 329 32.86 -8.79 -1.55
N TYR A 330 34.12 -8.41 -1.72
CA TYR A 330 34.55 -7.33 -2.60
C TYR A 330 35.14 -7.92 -3.89
N ARG A 331 34.86 -7.29 -5.03
CA ARG A 331 35.30 -7.76 -6.35
C ARG A 331 36.82 -7.70 -6.51
N GLU A 332 37.44 -6.69 -5.90
CA GLU A 332 38.89 -6.58 -5.76
C GLU A 332 39.27 -6.77 -4.29
N ALA A 333 40.48 -7.28 -4.04
CA ALA A 333 40.95 -7.49 -2.68
C ALA A 333 40.92 -6.18 -1.89
N TYR A 334 40.20 -6.20 -0.78
CA TYR A 334 39.96 -5.10 0.13
C TYR A 334 40.52 -5.47 1.51
N ASP A 335 41.42 -4.64 2.04
CA ASP A 335 41.99 -4.81 3.38
C ASP A 335 41.70 -3.54 4.17
N GLY A 336 40.62 -3.57 4.94
CA GLY A 336 40.03 -2.38 5.53
C GLY A 336 38.89 -2.68 6.50
N TRP A 337 38.30 -1.61 7.01
CA TRP A 337 37.06 -1.67 7.78
C TRP A 337 35.89 -1.37 6.87
N SER A 338 34.78 -2.05 7.10
CA SER A 338 33.49 -1.76 6.50
C SER A 338 32.44 -1.74 7.60
N GLU A 339 31.31 -1.09 7.35
CA GLU A 339 30.22 -1.01 8.30
C GLU A 339 28.96 -1.66 7.71
N LEU A 340 28.34 -2.56 8.47
CA LEU A 340 27.00 -3.04 8.19
C LEU A 340 26.00 -2.20 8.97
N VAL A 341 25.00 -1.67 8.27
CA VAL A 341 23.89 -0.93 8.88
C VAL A 341 22.61 -1.71 8.64
N VAL A 342 21.94 -2.12 9.71
CA VAL A 342 20.67 -2.85 9.64
C VAL A 342 19.51 -1.89 9.86
N VAL A 343 18.55 -1.95 8.96
CA VAL A 343 17.35 -1.12 8.93
C VAL A 343 16.12 -2.00 9.08
N ASP A 344 15.24 -1.63 10.01
CA ASP A 344 14.01 -2.35 10.28
C ASP A 344 12.91 -2.10 9.22
N PRO A 345 11.77 -2.82 9.26
CA PRO A 345 10.66 -2.63 8.31
C PRO A 345 10.02 -1.23 8.34
N PHE A 346 10.33 -0.42 9.35
CA PHE A 346 9.84 0.95 9.52
C PHE A 346 10.89 2.01 9.14
N TRP A 347 11.97 1.60 8.46
CA TRP A 347 13.07 2.46 8.02
C TRP A 347 13.91 3.06 9.15
N ASN A 348 13.91 2.44 10.34
CA ASN A 348 14.79 2.85 11.43
C ASN A 348 16.09 2.07 11.35
N VAL A 349 17.22 2.76 11.51
CA VAL A 349 18.51 2.11 11.75
C VAL A 349 18.49 1.54 13.15
N ILE A 350 18.67 0.22 13.25
CA ILE A 350 18.59 -0.52 14.52
C ILE A 350 19.93 -1.10 14.97
N GLU A 351 20.88 -1.27 14.04
CA GLU A 351 22.18 -1.83 14.35
C GLU A 351 23.27 -1.32 13.42
N HIS A 352 24.46 -1.16 13.98
CA HIS A 352 25.70 -0.84 13.28
C HIS A 352 26.74 -1.89 13.67
N VAL A 353 27.39 -2.51 12.68
CA VAL A 353 28.41 -3.53 12.91
C VAL A 353 29.67 -3.20 12.11
N ASP A 354 30.75 -2.87 12.82
CA ASP A 354 32.07 -2.67 12.23
C ASP A 354 32.71 -4.03 11.92
N ILE A 355 32.91 -4.30 10.64
CA ILE A 355 33.55 -5.53 10.16
C ILE A 355 34.95 -5.24 9.64
N ARG A 356 35.90 -6.11 9.97
CA ARG A 356 37.24 -6.07 9.38
C ARG A 356 37.31 -7.05 8.22
N VAL A 357 37.43 -6.52 7.02
CA VAL A 357 37.54 -7.32 5.80
C VAL A 357 39.02 -7.52 5.49
N VAL A 358 39.43 -8.77 5.27
CA VAL A 358 40.80 -9.14 4.92
C VAL A 358 40.76 -10.03 3.69
N GLY A 359 41.13 -9.47 2.54
CA GLY A 359 41.07 -10.17 1.26
C GLY A 359 39.80 -9.79 0.51
N ASP A 360 39.08 -10.75 -0.04
CA ASP A 360 37.88 -10.51 -0.84
C ASP A 360 36.60 -10.95 -0.16
N PHE A 361 36.64 -11.68 0.97
CA PHE A 361 35.44 -12.25 1.61
C PHE A 361 35.35 -11.88 3.10
N PHE A 362 34.12 -11.74 3.59
CA PHE A 362 33.80 -11.60 5.01
C PHE A 362 32.49 -12.31 5.35
N GLY A 363 32.31 -12.63 6.63
CA GLY A 363 31.04 -13.08 7.16
C GLY A 363 30.84 -12.59 8.58
N GLU A 364 29.61 -12.23 8.93
CA GLU A 364 29.26 -11.61 10.21
C GLU A 364 27.87 -12.07 10.65
N TYR A 365 27.64 -12.09 11.97
CA TYR A 365 26.33 -12.42 12.52
C TYR A 365 25.62 -11.16 13.01
N VAL A 366 24.36 -11.03 12.65
CA VAL A 366 23.43 -10.02 13.17
C VAL A 366 22.18 -10.72 13.70
N GLY A 367 21.30 -10.05 14.45
CA GLY A 367 20.01 -10.64 14.79
C GLY A 367 19.48 -10.36 16.19
N GLY A 368 18.51 -11.18 16.60
CA GLY A 368 17.67 -10.89 17.76
C GLY A 368 16.55 -9.88 17.45
N TYR A 369 16.07 -9.89 16.20
CA TYR A 369 15.03 -8.99 15.74
C TYR A 369 13.63 -9.60 15.90
N ASP A 370 12.69 -8.83 16.45
CA ASP A 370 11.36 -9.32 16.84
C ASP A 370 10.20 -8.66 16.06
N ILE A 371 10.49 -7.79 15.09
CA ILE A 371 9.47 -7.09 14.31
C ILE A 371 9.21 -7.88 13.03
N ASN A 372 7.93 -8.09 12.72
CA ASN A 372 7.52 -8.75 11.48
C ASN A 372 7.71 -7.83 10.27
N GLY A 373 8.42 -8.28 9.24
CA GLY A 373 8.54 -7.58 7.96
C GLY A 373 9.91 -7.72 7.29
N ARG A 374 10.13 -6.91 6.26
CA ARG A 374 11.38 -6.84 5.47
C ARG A 374 12.42 -5.99 6.19
N TYR A 375 13.59 -6.56 6.45
CA TYR A 375 14.78 -5.85 6.94
C TYR A 375 15.74 -5.59 5.79
N LEU A 376 16.45 -4.47 5.86
CA LEU A 376 17.46 -4.08 4.89
C LEU A 376 18.83 -4.01 5.57
N VAL A 377 19.86 -4.49 4.87
CA VAL A 377 21.26 -4.39 5.30
C VAL A 377 22.02 -3.59 4.27
N LEU A 378 22.71 -2.55 4.73
CA LEU A 378 23.53 -1.67 3.93
C LEU A 378 25.00 -1.87 4.30
N LEU A 379 25.83 -2.24 3.32
CA LEU A 379 27.28 -2.32 3.47
C LEU A 379 27.92 -1.00 3.04
N HIS A 380 28.63 -0.34 3.95
CA HIS A 380 29.41 0.85 3.67
C HIS A 380 30.91 0.55 3.69
N ASP A 381 31.67 1.12 2.75
CA ASP A 381 33.14 1.04 2.69
C ASP A 381 33.82 1.92 3.76
N ASP A 382 35.16 1.89 3.84
CA ASP A 382 35.96 2.69 4.79
C ASP A 382 35.78 4.21 4.64
N SER A 383 35.27 4.62 3.49
CA SER A 383 35.04 6.01 3.10
C SER A 383 33.58 6.42 3.37
N GLY A 384 32.75 5.50 3.86
CA GLY A 384 31.34 5.70 4.18
C GLY A 384 30.42 5.67 2.97
N ASN A 385 30.88 5.22 1.80
CA ASN A 385 30.02 5.07 0.62
C ASN A 385 29.28 3.73 0.67
N LEU A 386 28.03 3.72 0.21
CA LEU A 386 27.28 2.47 0.02
C LEU A 386 27.98 1.62 -1.04
N ALA A 387 28.45 0.45 -0.63
CA ALA A 387 29.17 -0.51 -1.46
C ALA A 387 28.23 -1.63 -1.97
N ALA A 388 27.31 -2.11 -1.15
CA ALA A 388 26.32 -3.13 -1.50
C ALA A 388 25.12 -3.10 -0.54
N SER A 389 24.03 -3.79 -0.89
CA SER A 389 22.91 -3.99 0.01
C SER A 389 22.22 -5.34 -0.20
N THR A 390 21.58 -5.84 0.86
CA THR A 390 20.72 -7.04 0.83
C THR A 390 19.50 -6.84 1.72
N ALA A 391 18.54 -7.76 1.63
CA ALA A 391 17.37 -7.79 2.50
C ALA A 391 17.04 -9.22 2.94
N PHE A 392 16.23 -9.34 3.99
CA PHE A 392 15.66 -10.58 4.47
C PHE A 392 14.32 -10.31 5.18
N TYR A 393 13.50 -11.35 5.39
CA TYR A 393 12.29 -11.26 6.19
C TYR A 393 12.49 -11.82 7.59
N VAL A 394 11.90 -11.15 8.58
CA VAL A 394 11.57 -11.77 9.87
C VAL A 394 10.05 -11.93 9.89
N LEU A 395 9.56 -13.16 9.99
CA LEU A 395 8.12 -13.44 9.92
C LEU A 395 7.70 -14.28 11.12
N PHE A 396 6.64 -13.86 11.80
CA PHE A 396 5.93 -14.79 12.68
C PHE A 396 5.41 -15.93 11.81
N GLU A 397 5.74 -17.19 12.15
CA GLU A 397 5.12 -18.33 11.45
C GLU A 397 3.60 -18.13 11.40
N PRO A 398 2.95 -18.41 10.25
CA PRO A 398 1.50 -18.27 10.09
C PRO A 398 0.69 -19.18 11.03
#